data_AF-B1YCG2-F1
#
_entry.id   AF-B1YCG2-F1
#
_cell.length_a   1.000
_cell.length_b   1.000
_cell.length_c   1.000
_cell.angle_alpha   90.00
_cell.angle_beta   90.00
_cell.angle_gamma   90.00
#
_symmetry.space_group_name_H-M   'P 1'
#
loop_
_entity.id
_entity.type
_entity.pdbx_description
1 polymer ?
#
loop_
_entity_poly.entity_id
_entity_poly.type
_entity_poly.pdbx_seq_one_letter_code
_entity_poly.pdbx_strand_id
1 'polypeptide(L)'
;MIEARLFAYQLLEELRRDLPFVDFAAAAAPRREVEACVTAKQGGVAAGLEEAVEFLKLLGFRVTHALPDGSPFAAGSRLLCFRGEAPEVLKVERTLLNLVAHASGVATYTRRLVERARAANPRVVVAATRKTLPFLRYIEKKAVWLGGGDPHRYSLSDAVMFKDNHRALAPLEALMSARRPFIQRVEVEVSSAEEAVKAAELGAEVVMLDNVSPDEARRAHEELARRGLRGRVVLEVSGGINEENIALYAPYVDVISVGRLTHSAPAVDISLELVNARTPVGLIGVGRLGGAILEMARGDEEIEIAAVYDVDGERCVRAAGDRCVSTVDELIARSEFVVEAASAEALLHYACKILSAGRHLVAASVGAALKLPRCGPGVLFIPSGAVGGLDVVAAAGGRVTHRVHKHGLGADRGPAGEMFEKYPRNLNSSVALSLAAGSEAYVEIDGEAPPGVNIHEIAVEHRWGRAYVRLENKAEGPTSALAAASIYTTLKSAVRLLKGRGAVVVGTFKVL
;
A
#
# COMPACT_ATOMS: atom_id res chain seq x y z
N MET A 1 12.40 -2.17 -19.04
CA MET A 1 12.72 -1.64 -20.39
C MET A 1 14.22 -1.40 -20.48
N ILE A 2 14.82 -1.40 -21.68
CA ILE A 2 16.28 -1.24 -21.84
C ILE A 2 16.71 0.16 -21.38
N GLU A 3 15.92 1.18 -21.70
CA GLU A 3 16.13 2.59 -21.36
C GLU A 3 16.18 2.80 -19.84
N ALA A 4 15.22 2.20 -19.12
CA ALA A 4 15.18 2.25 -17.66
C ALA A 4 16.44 1.63 -17.03
N ARG A 5 16.92 0.51 -17.60
CA ARG A 5 18.16 -0.14 -17.17
C ARG A 5 19.40 0.70 -17.49
N LEU A 6 19.43 1.37 -18.64
CA LEU A 6 20.53 2.30 -19.00
C LEU A 6 20.60 3.48 -18.02
N PHE A 7 19.46 4.05 -17.65
CA PHE A 7 19.41 5.11 -16.65
C PHE A 7 19.77 4.60 -15.25
N ALA A 8 19.42 3.36 -14.90
CA ALA A 8 19.78 2.77 -13.61
C ALA A 8 21.30 2.72 -13.37
N TYR A 9 22.13 2.64 -14.42
CA TYR A 9 23.58 2.78 -14.26
C TYR A 9 24.01 4.18 -13.81
N GLN A 10 23.28 5.24 -14.19
CA GLN A 10 23.54 6.58 -13.68
C GLN A 10 23.14 6.69 -12.20
N LEU A 11 22.10 5.99 -11.77
CA LEU A 11 21.71 5.92 -10.36
C LEU A 11 22.74 5.18 -9.50
N LEU A 12 23.38 4.14 -10.04
CA LEU A 12 24.52 3.49 -9.35
C LEU A 12 25.67 4.49 -9.11
N GLU A 13 25.92 5.37 -10.08
CA GLU A 13 26.96 6.39 -9.94
C GLU A 13 26.57 7.48 -8.93
N GLU A 14 25.29 7.80 -8.83
CA GLU A 14 24.78 8.69 -7.79
C GLU A 14 24.85 8.04 -6.39
N LEU A 15 24.48 6.76 -6.28
CA LEU A 15 24.65 6.00 -5.04
C LEU A 15 26.13 5.93 -4.64
N ARG A 16 27.06 5.79 -5.59
CA ARG A 16 28.50 5.83 -5.31
C ARG A 16 28.96 7.18 -4.73
N ARG A 17 28.32 8.28 -5.09
CA ARG A 17 28.62 9.61 -4.53
C ARG A 17 28.06 9.76 -3.12
N ASP A 18 26.87 9.21 -2.87
CA ASP A 18 26.19 9.25 -1.56
C ASP A 18 26.78 8.24 -0.56
N LEU A 19 27.34 7.14 -1.08
CA LEU A 19 28.02 6.07 -0.34
C LEU A 19 29.47 5.90 -0.83
N PRO A 20 30.37 6.89 -0.60
CA PRO A 20 31.73 6.84 -1.11
C PRO A 20 32.64 5.83 -0.37
N PHE A 21 32.27 5.43 0.84
CA PHE A 21 33.02 4.48 1.66
C PHE A 21 32.10 3.58 2.48
N VAL A 22 31.65 4.03 3.66
CA VAL A 22 30.80 3.28 4.59
C VAL A 22 29.74 4.21 5.16
N ASP A 23 28.50 3.75 5.17
CA ASP A 23 27.43 4.34 5.98
C ASP A 23 27.44 3.69 7.37
N PHE A 24 27.91 4.43 8.37
CA PHE A 24 27.99 3.96 9.75
C PHE A 24 26.62 3.78 10.41
N ALA A 25 25.62 4.57 10.01
CA ALA A 25 24.27 4.44 10.56
C ALA A 25 23.61 3.15 10.05
N ALA A 26 23.72 2.87 8.75
CA ALA A 26 23.29 1.60 8.18
C ALA A 26 24.06 0.41 8.78
N ALA A 27 25.37 0.55 9.02
CA ALA A 27 26.20 -0.51 9.61
C ALA A 27 25.79 -0.87 11.05
N ALA A 28 25.19 0.06 11.79
CA ALA A 28 24.68 -0.19 13.14
C ALA A 28 23.32 -0.95 13.14
N ALA A 29 22.63 -1.01 12.00
CA ALA A 29 21.36 -1.72 11.91
C ALA A 29 21.56 -3.25 11.95
N PRO A 30 20.63 -4.01 12.59
CA PRO A 30 20.72 -5.46 12.62
C PRO A 30 20.57 -6.05 11.21
N ARG A 31 21.39 -7.04 10.89
CA ARG A 31 21.26 -7.82 9.64
C ARG A 31 20.09 -8.76 9.74
N ARG A 32 19.04 -8.45 8.98
CA ARG A 32 17.84 -9.25 8.79
C ARG A 32 17.15 -8.78 7.52
N GLU A 33 16.47 -9.69 6.84
CA GLU A 33 15.61 -9.34 5.70
C GLU A 33 14.44 -8.47 6.19
N VAL A 34 14.22 -7.36 5.49
CA VAL A 34 13.09 -6.45 5.72
C VAL A 34 12.40 -6.16 4.40
N GLU A 35 11.12 -5.80 4.48
CA GLU A 35 10.39 -5.20 3.36
C GLU A 35 10.29 -3.69 3.59
N ALA A 36 10.61 -2.92 2.56
CA ALA A 36 10.48 -1.47 2.56
C ALA A 36 9.57 -1.03 1.42
N CYS A 37 8.72 -0.06 1.68
CA CYS A 37 7.81 0.50 0.69
C CYS A 37 7.98 2.01 0.60
N VAL A 38 8.06 2.54 -0.62
CA VAL A 38 7.90 3.95 -0.92
C VAL A 38 6.42 4.29 -0.82
N THR A 39 6.04 5.06 0.19
CA THR A 39 4.67 5.48 0.47
C THR A 39 4.48 6.96 0.13
N ALA A 40 3.38 7.28 -0.57
CA ALA A 40 3.03 8.65 -0.91
C ALA A 40 2.31 9.37 0.22
N LYS A 41 2.65 10.64 0.48
CA LYS A 41 1.94 11.49 1.47
C LYS A 41 0.96 12.48 0.83
N GLN A 42 0.94 12.52 -0.50
CA GLN A 42 0.02 13.32 -1.31
C GLN A 42 -0.45 12.52 -2.53
N GLY A 43 -1.40 13.06 -3.28
CA GLY A 43 -1.78 12.50 -4.58
C GLY A 43 -0.87 12.97 -5.72
N GLY A 44 -0.80 12.20 -6.80
CA GLY A 44 0.03 12.52 -7.96
C GLY A 44 -0.01 11.48 -9.09
N VAL A 45 0.97 11.58 -9.98
CA VAL A 45 1.21 10.66 -11.09
C VAL A 45 2.56 9.98 -10.89
N ALA A 46 2.58 8.65 -10.87
CA ALA A 46 3.78 7.87 -10.68
C ALA A 46 4.73 8.03 -11.88
N ALA A 47 6.01 8.32 -11.62
CA ALA A 47 7.04 8.33 -12.64
C ALA A 47 8.40 7.98 -12.04
N GLY A 48 9.25 7.33 -12.84
CA GLY A 48 10.59 6.91 -12.42
C GLY A 48 10.61 5.61 -11.63
N LEU A 49 9.48 4.90 -11.53
CA LEU A 49 9.41 3.63 -10.82
C LEU A 49 10.07 2.50 -11.61
N GLU A 50 10.01 2.54 -12.94
CA GLU A 50 10.67 1.55 -13.78
C GLU A 50 12.20 1.62 -13.66
N GLU A 51 12.76 2.83 -13.66
CA GLU A 51 14.18 3.10 -13.42
C GLU A 51 14.60 2.68 -12.00
N ALA A 52 13.78 3.01 -11.00
CA ALA A 52 13.98 2.59 -9.61
C ALA A 52 13.99 1.05 -9.46
N VAL A 53 13.09 0.35 -10.14
CA VAL A 53 13.02 -1.11 -10.14
C VAL A 53 14.30 -1.72 -10.74
N GLU A 54 14.78 -1.20 -11.86
CA GLU A 54 16.03 -1.69 -12.47
C GLU A 54 17.25 -1.37 -11.59
N PHE A 55 17.29 -0.20 -10.95
CA PHE A 55 18.32 0.16 -9.97
C PHE A 55 18.36 -0.81 -8.78
N LEU A 56 17.21 -1.10 -8.18
CA LEU A 56 17.09 -2.05 -7.08
C LEU A 56 17.50 -3.48 -7.49
N LYS A 57 17.10 -3.93 -8.68
CA LYS A 57 17.50 -5.25 -9.21
C LYS A 57 19.01 -5.35 -9.44
N LEU A 58 19.64 -4.31 -9.96
CA LEU A 58 21.10 -4.28 -10.18
C LEU A 58 21.88 -4.42 -8.87
N LEU A 59 21.31 -3.97 -7.76
CA LEU A 59 21.87 -4.09 -6.40
C LEU A 59 21.45 -5.39 -5.67
N GLY A 60 20.65 -6.25 -6.30
CA GLY A 60 20.23 -7.54 -5.76
C GLY A 60 19.00 -7.52 -4.84
N PHE A 61 18.26 -6.41 -4.76
CA PHE A 61 16.99 -6.36 -4.03
C PHE A 61 15.88 -7.11 -4.77
N ARG A 62 14.94 -7.69 -4.01
CA ARG A 62 13.75 -8.35 -4.56
C ARG A 62 12.56 -7.39 -4.55
N VAL A 63 12.20 -6.86 -5.71
CA VAL A 63 10.99 -6.01 -5.84
C VAL A 63 9.74 -6.88 -5.64
N THR A 64 8.87 -6.48 -4.71
CA THR A 64 7.63 -7.20 -4.37
C THR A 64 6.38 -6.50 -4.89
N HIS A 65 6.44 -5.19 -5.13
CA HIS A 65 5.34 -4.40 -5.69
C HIS A 65 5.89 -3.16 -6.40
N ALA A 66 5.28 -2.75 -7.51
CA ALA A 66 5.56 -1.47 -8.15
C ALA A 66 4.35 -1.02 -8.95
N LEU A 67 3.94 0.24 -8.81
CA LEU A 67 2.94 0.82 -9.71
C LEU A 67 3.55 0.99 -11.11
N PRO A 68 2.76 0.81 -12.19
CA PRO A 68 3.18 1.21 -13.52
C PRO A 68 3.42 2.72 -13.57
N ASP A 69 4.48 3.15 -14.27
CA ASP A 69 4.70 4.56 -14.58
C ASP A 69 3.48 5.14 -15.33
N GLY A 70 3.10 6.36 -15.00
CA GLY A 70 1.90 7.04 -15.50
C GLY A 70 0.63 6.78 -14.69
N SER A 71 0.66 5.85 -13.73
CA SER A 71 -0.50 5.56 -12.86
C SER A 71 -0.81 6.73 -11.92
N PRO A 72 -2.09 7.08 -11.72
CA PRO A 72 -2.47 8.01 -10.65
C PRO A 72 -2.31 7.33 -9.28
N PHE A 73 -1.96 8.11 -8.26
CA PHE A 73 -1.91 7.65 -6.87
C PHE A 73 -2.49 8.69 -5.90
N ALA A 74 -2.90 8.22 -4.72
CA ALA A 74 -3.38 9.05 -3.62
C ALA A 74 -2.42 9.00 -2.41
N ALA A 75 -2.62 9.89 -1.44
CA ALA A 75 -1.92 9.79 -0.16
C ALA A 75 -2.17 8.41 0.50
N GLY A 76 -1.14 7.83 1.12
CA GLY A 76 -1.14 6.48 1.67
C GLY A 76 -0.84 5.37 0.64
N SER A 77 -0.75 5.68 -0.66
CA SER A 77 -0.46 4.65 -1.68
C SER A 77 0.98 4.16 -1.57
N ARG A 78 1.17 2.84 -1.68
CA ARG A 78 2.50 2.23 -1.85
C ARG A 78 2.86 2.24 -3.34
N LEU A 79 3.88 3.02 -3.68
CA LEU A 79 4.32 3.19 -5.07
C LEU A 79 5.24 2.05 -5.50
N LEU A 80 6.14 1.63 -4.61
CA LEU A 80 7.17 0.62 -4.86
C LEU A 80 7.53 -0.06 -3.55
N CYS A 81 7.56 -1.39 -3.52
CA CYS A 81 8.04 -2.18 -2.38
C CYS A 81 9.10 -3.17 -2.81
N PHE A 82 10.07 -3.40 -1.91
CA PHE A 82 11.17 -4.31 -2.15
C PHE A 82 11.69 -4.92 -0.84
N ARG A 83 12.35 -6.06 -0.97
CA ARG A 83 12.99 -6.79 0.14
C ARG A 83 14.50 -6.84 -0.03
N GLY A 84 15.19 -6.74 1.10
CA GLY A 84 16.63 -6.88 1.22
C GLY A 84 17.08 -6.83 2.69
N GLU A 85 18.38 -6.95 2.91
CA GLU A 85 18.97 -6.78 4.24
C GLU A 85 18.78 -5.34 4.72
N ALA A 86 18.37 -5.17 5.98
CA ALA A 86 18.07 -3.85 6.56
C ALA A 86 19.18 -2.79 6.34
N PRO A 87 20.48 -3.08 6.58
CA PRO A 87 21.54 -2.12 6.26
C PRO A 87 21.58 -1.69 4.79
N GLU A 88 21.32 -2.60 3.85
CA GLU A 88 21.35 -2.29 2.42
C GLU A 88 20.13 -1.47 2.00
N VAL A 89 18.96 -1.77 2.56
CA VAL A 89 17.72 -1.00 2.34
C VAL A 89 17.92 0.47 2.74
N LEU A 90 18.57 0.73 3.88
CA LEU A 90 18.84 2.09 4.36
C LEU A 90 19.80 2.85 3.43
N LYS A 91 20.82 2.19 2.90
CA LYS A 91 21.81 2.82 2.00
C LYS A 91 21.19 3.31 0.69
N VAL A 92 20.18 2.62 0.16
CA VAL A 92 19.55 3.00 -1.12
C VAL A 92 18.41 4.02 -0.96
N GLU A 93 17.96 4.27 0.26
CA GLU A 93 16.76 5.07 0.55
C GLU A 93 16.81 6.44 -0.13
N ARG A 94 17.87 7.22 0.10
CA ARG A 94 17.90 8.62 -0.32
C ARG A 94 17.98 8.76 -1.84
N THR A 95 18.86 8.00 -2.49
CA THR A 95 18.97 7.97 -3.95
C THR A 95 17.65 7.56 -4.61
N LEU A 96 16.99 6.53 -4.07
CA LEU A 96 15.70 6.04 -4.55
C LEU A 96 14.59 7.10 -4.40
N LEU A 97 14.43 7.66 -3.19
CA LEU A 97 13.38 8.64 -2.92
C LEU A 97 13.57 9.91 -3.74
N ASN A 98 14.80 10.42 -3.87
CA ASN A 98 15.07 11.64 -4.65
C ASN A 98 14.64 11.48 -6.12
N LEU A 99 14.93 10.33 -6.73
CA LEU A 99 14.51 10.01 -8.09
C LEU A 99 12.99 10.01 -8.23
N VAL A 100 12.32 9.18 -7.43
CA VAL A 100 10.86 8.97 -7.54
C VAL A 100 10.11 10.25 -7.20
N ALA A 101 10.56 11.00 -6.20
CA ALA A 101 9.97 12.26 -5.79
C ALA A 101 10.06 13.32 -6.90
N HIS A 102 11.23 13.45 -7.53
CA HIS A 102 11.45 14.41 -8.63
C HIS A 102 10.63 14.04 -9.86
N ALA A 103 10.76 12.80 -10.34
CA ALA A 103 10.09 12.35 -11.55
C ALA A 103 8.56 12.40 -11.39
N SER A 104 8.03 11.90 -10.28
CA SER A 104 6.59 11.97 -10.00
C SER A 104 6.13 13.42 -9.79
N GLY A 105 6.97 14.30 -9.27
CA GLY A 105 6.73 15.75 -9.19
C GLY A 105 6.53 16.40 -10.56
N VAL A 106 7.44 16.13 -11.50
CA VAL A 106 7.37 16.58 -12.89
C VAL A 106 6.10 16.06 -13.58
N ALA A 107 5.81 14.76 -13.46
CA ALA A 107 4.62 14.15 -14.07
C ALA A 107 3.33 14.75 -13.50
N THR A 108 3.26 14.93 -12.18
CA THR A 108 2.11 15.51 -11.48
C THR A 108 1.89 16.97 -11.87
N TYR A 109 2.95 17.77 -11.90
CA TYR A 109 2.87 19.18 -12.32
C TYR A 109 2.42 19.28 -13.78
N THR A 110 2.98 18.45 -14.66
CA THR A 110 2.59 18.37 -16.08
C THR A 110 1.11 18.05 -16.24
N ARG A 111 0.60 17.04 -15.52
CA ARG A 111 -0.82 16.65 -15.56
C ARG A 111 -1.73 17.84 -15.25
N ARG A 112 -1.41 18.61 -14.21
CA ARG A 112 -2.20 19.80 -13.82
C ARG A 112 -2.23 20.86 -14.91
N LEU A 113 -1.08 21.14 -15.53
CA LEU A 113 -1.02 22.15 -16.61
C LEU A 113 -1.74 21.69 -17.87
N VAL A 114 -1.60 20.40 -18.24
CA VAL A 114 -2.33 19.80 -19.36
C VAL A 114 -3.84 19.92 -19.15
N GLU A 115 -4.34 19.58 -17.95
CA GLU A 115 -5.77 19.69 -17.62
C GLU A 115 -6.26 21.14 -17.71
N ARG A 116 -5.52 22.09 -17.12
CA ARG A 116 -5.87 23.53 -17.19
C ARG A 116 -5.88 24.06 -18.62
N ALA A 117 -4.89 23.70 -19.43
CA ALA A 117 -4.81 24.13 -20.83
C ALA A 117 -5.95 23.53 -21.66
N ARG A 118 -6.24 22.23 -21.48
CA ARG A 118 -7.28 21.52 -22.22
C ARG A 118 -8.70 21.92 -21.83
N ALA A 119 -8.90 22.45 -20.63
CA ALA A 119 -10.16 23.08 -20.26
C ALA A 119 -10.50 24.29 -21.16
N ALA A 120 -9.49 25.01 -21.66
CA ALA A 120 -9.66 26.14 -22.57
C ALA A 120 -9.58 25.74 -24.06
N ASN A 121 -8.74 24.76 -24.40
CA ASN A 121 -8.65 24.20 -25.76
C ASN A 121 -8.35 22.69 -25.70
N PRO A 122 -9.34 21.80 -25.93
CA PRO A 122 -9.15 20.35 -25.81
C PRO A 122 -8.05 19.74 -26.70
N ARG A 123 -7.63 20.45 -27.76
CA ARG A 123 -6.61 19.97 -28.72
C ARG A 123 -5.21 20.50 -28.44
N VAL A 124 -5.05 21.43 -27.51
CA VAL A 124 -3.74 22.04 -27.23
C VAL A 124 -2.76 21.00 -26.66
N VAL A 125 -1.52 21.11 -27.10
CA VAL A 125 -0.39 20.32 -26.59
C VAL A 125 0.38 21.16 -25.59
N VAL A 126 0.64 20.62 -24.41
CA VAL A 126 1.55 21.24 -23.43
C VAL A 126 2.89 20.53 -23.54
N ALA A 127 3.94 21.27 -23.86
CA ALA A 127 5.25 20.71 -24.17
C ALA A 127 6.33 21.14 -23.15
N ALA A 128 7.32 20.29 -22.93
CA ALA A 128 8.51 20.61 -22.15
C ALA A 128 9.55 21.36 -22.99
N THR A 129 10.67 21.75 -22.37
CA THR A 129 11.77 22.45 -23.05
C THR A 129 13.10 21.78 -22.78
N ARG A 130 14.19 22.30 -23.34
CA ARG A 130 15.55 21.87 -22.98
C ARG A 130 16.08 22.51 -21.68
N LYS A 131 15.25 23.29 -20.97
CA LYS A 131 15.54 23.80 -19.62
C LYS A 131 15.36 22.68 -18.59
N THR A 132 16.14 21.61 -18.77
CA THR A 132 16.17 20.42 -17.93
C THR A 132 17.33 20.51 -16.95
N LEU A 133 17.22 19.86 -15.79
CA LEU A 133 18.36 19.77 -14.88
C LEU A 133 19.48 18.93 -15.54
N PRO A 134 20.76 19.28 -15.34
CA PRO A 134 21.88 18.49 -15.86
C PRO A 134 21.75 17.02 -15.46
N PHE A 135 22.05 16.10 -16.40
CA PHE A 135 21.95 14.64 -16.24
C PHE A 135 20.53 14.07 -16.06
N LEU A 136 19.51 14.88 -15.79
CA LEU A 136 18.13 14.42 -15.55
C LEU A 136 17.21 14.55 -16.76
N ARG A 137 17.71 14.97 -17.92
CA ARG A 137 16.87 15.18 -19.12
C ARG A 137 16.02 13.97 -19.48
N TYR A 138 16.60 12.77 -19.45
CA TYR A 138 15.86 11.54 -19.76
C TYR A 138 14.65 11.39 -18.84
N ILE A 139 14.88 11.44 -17.53
CA ILE A 139 13.83 11.19 -16.54
C ILE A 139 12.77 12.30 -16.54
N GLU A 140 13.19 13.56 -16.70
CA GLU A 140 12.29 14.71 -16.76
C GLU A 140 11.39 14.68 -18.00
N LYS A 141 11.96 14.39 -19.18
CA LYS A 141 11.20 14.29 -20.43
C LYS A 141 10.24 13.10 -20.42
N LYS A 142 10.67 11.95 -19.86
CA LYS A 142 9.80 10.79 -19.64
C LYS A 142 8.66 11.14 -18.68
N ALA A 143 8.94 11.81 -17.57
CA ALA A 143 7.93 12.23 -16.62
C ALA A 143 6.90 13.20 -17.22
N VAL A 144 7.33 14.14 -18.07
CA VAL A 144 6.42 15.01 -18.85
C VAL A 144 5.48 14.17 -19.72
N TRP A 145 6.03 13.19 -20.46
CA TRP A 145 5.23 12.27 -21.28
C TRP A 145 4.17 11.53 -20.46
N LEU A 146 4.57 10.96 -19.31
CA LEU A 146 3.68 10.24 -18.39
C LEU A 146 2.62 11.16 -17.77
N GLY A 147 2.95 12.44 -17.56
CA GLY A 147 2.01 13.49 -17.16
C GLY A 147 1.01 13.90 -18.26
N GLY A 148 1.17 13.39 -19.48
CA GLY A 148 0.31 13.70 -20.62
C GLY A 148 0.75 14.94 -21.43
N GLY A 149 1.95 15.46 -21.18
CA GLY A 149 2.58 16.50 -21.97
C GLY A 149 3.47 15.93 -23.08
N ASP A 150 3.94 16.80 -23.97
CA ASP A 150 4.87 16.45 -25.03
C ASP A 150 6.32 16.70 -24.59
N PRO A 151 7.28 15.80 -24.86
CA PRO A 151 8.65 16.01 -24.47
C PRO A 151 9.30 17.15 -25.24
N HIS A 152 8.76 17.58 -26.39
CA HIS A 152 9.43 18.47 -27.34
C HIS A 152 10.77 17.87 -27.84
N ARG A 153 11.54 18.64 -28.61
CA ARG A 153 12.90 18.24 -28.97
C ARG A 153 13.74 17.92 -27.73
N TYR A 154 14.45 16.80 -27.80
CA TYR A 154 15.33 16.28 -26.75
C TYR A 154 16.72 16.93 -26.81
N SER A 155 17.24 17.16 -28.01
CA SER A 155 18.60 17.65 -28.25
C SER A 155 18.67 18.82 -29.24
N LEU A 156 19.87 19.35 -29.48
CA LEU A 156 20.14 20.32 -30.55
C LEU A 156 19.99 19.70 -31.95
N SER A 157 20.07 18.37 -32.04
CA SER A 157 20.12 17.63 -33.29
C SER A 157 18.75 17.13 -33.76
N ASP A 158 17.68 17.32 -32.98
CA ASP A 158 16.38 16.74 -33.32
C ASP A 158 15.55 17.69 -34.21
N ALA A 159 15.67 19.00 -33.98
CA ALA A 159 14.98 20.04 -34.73
C ALA A 159 15.83 21.31 -34.80
N VAL A 160 15.81 21.97 -35.96
CA VAL A 160 16.47 23.25 -36.18
C VAL A 160 15.59 24.34 -35.57
N MET A 161 16.14 25.10 -34.62
CA MET A 161 15.42 26.20 -33.98
C MET A 161 16.23 27.48 -34.11
N PHE A 162 15.69 28.46 -34.84
CA PHE A 162 16.28 29.78 -34.98
C PHE A 162 15.74 30.72 -33.90
N LYS A 163 16.62 31.02 -32.94
CA LYS A 163 16.37 31.96 -31.83
C LYS A 163 16.75 33.40 -32.19
N ASP A 164 16.37 34.33 -31.32
CA ASP A 164 16.83 35.73 -31.29
C ASP A 164 18.34 35.89 -31.59
N ASN A 165 19.19 35.12 -30.91
CA ASN A 165 20.65 35.18 -31.06
C ASN A 165 21.12 34.78 -32.47
N HIS A 166 20.41 33.87 -33.14
CA HIS A 166 20.76 33.50 -34.53
C HIS A 166 20.36 34.62 -35.48
N ARG A 167 19.18 35.21 -35.25
CA ARG A 167 18.63 36.30 -36.05
C ARG A 167 19.41 37.61 -35.89
N ALA A 168 20.10 37.79 -34.77
CA ALA A 168 21.06 38.88 -34.56
C ALA A 168 22.34 38.73 -35.41
N LEU A 169 22.67 37.51 -35.85
CA LEU A 169 23.87 37.21 -36.63
C LEU A 169 23.61 37.14 -38.15
N ALA A 170 22.39 36.77 -38.56
CA ALA A 170 22.03 36.69 -39.97
C ALA A 170 20.51 36.92 -40.19
N PRO A 171 20.11 37.47 -41.35
CA PRO A 171 18.71 37.56 -41.74
C PRO A 171 18.03 36.19 -41.75
N LEU A 172 16.73 36.15 -41.41
CA LEU A 172 15.96 34.91 -41.32
C LEU A 172 15.95 34.15 -42.65
N GLU A 173 15.92 34.85 -43.78
CA GLU A 173 15.98 34.28 -45.13
C GLU A 173 17.25 33.45 -45.34
N ALA A 174 18.40 33.98 -44.90
CA ALA A 174 19.67 33.28 -44.99
C ALA A 174 19.70 32.05 -44.06
N LEU A 175 19.21 32.20 -42.82
CA LEU A 175 19.10 31.10 -41.87
C LEU A 175 18.19 29.98 -42.40
N MET A 176 17.02 30.33 -42.94
CA MET A 176 16.04 29.39 -43.50
C MET A 176 16.58 28.63 -44.71
N SER A 177 17.51 29.22 -45.47
CA SER A 177 18.17 28.58 -46.61
C SER A 177 19.32 27.62 -46.23
N ALA A 178 19.73 27.59 -44.95
CA ALA A 178 20.85 26.76 -44.50
C ALA A 178 20.57 25.27 -44.69
N ARG A 179 21.60 24.53 -45.13
CA ARG A 179 21.54 23.08 -45.37
C ARG A 179 21.22 22.34 -44.06
N ARG A 180 20.22 21.45 -44.11
CA ARG A 180 19.79 20.59 -43.00
C ARG A 180 19.28 19.23 -43.51
N PRO A 181 19.29 18.17 -42.69
CA PRO A 181 18.60 16.91 -42.99
C PRO A 181 17.11 17.14 -43.28
N PHE A 182 16.57 16.44 -44.29
CA PHE A 182 15.15 16.58 -44.70
C PHE A 182 14.14 16.17 -43.62
N ILE A 183 14.58 15.43 -42.60
CA ILE A 183 13.75 14.92 -41.50
C ILE A 183 13.63 15.91 -40.33
N GLN A 184 14.51 16.92 -40.26
CA GLN A 184 14.49 17.90 -39.17
C GLN A 184 13.47 19.00 -39.47
N ARG A 185 12.54 19.20 -38.55
CA ARG A 185 11.61 20.32 -38.62
C ARG A 185 12.30 21.65 -38.32
N VAL A 186 11.78 22.71 -38.90
CA VAL A 186 12.25 24.08 -38.64
C VAL A 186 11.28 24.86 -37.78
N GLU A 187 11.82 25.35 -36.67
CA GLU A 187 11.15 26.19 -35.71
C GLU A 187 11.82 27.58 -35.65
N VAL A 188 11.02 28.64 -35.57
CA VAL A 188 11.51 30.02 -35.50
C VAL A 188 10.90 30.73 -34.31
N GLU A 189 11.75 31.29 -33.43
CA GLU A 189 11.31 32.16 -32.34
C GLU A 189 11.09 33.60 -32.86
N VAL A 190 9.93 34.13 -32.53
CA VAL A 190 9.45 35.45 -32.92
C VAL A 190 8.85 36.17 -31.73
N SER A 191 8.85 37.50 -31.78
CA SER A 191 8.34 38.35 -30.69
C SER A 191 7.11 39.19 -31.09
N SER A 192 6.64 39.09 -32.34
CA SER A 192 5.41 39.76 -32.79
C SER A 192 4.65 38.97 -33.85
N ALA A 193 3.38 39.34 -34.07
CA ALA A 193 2.51 38.82 -35.11
C ALA A 193 3.08 39.02 -36.52
N GLU A 194 3.72 40.16 -36.79
CA GLU A 194 4.35 40.45 -38.08
C GLU A 194 5.53 39.53 -38.35
N GLU A 195 6.36 39.29 -37.33
CA GLU A 195 7.45 38.33 -37.42
C GLU A 195 6.94 36.90 -37.61
N ALA A 196 5.83 36.53 -36.95
CA ALA A 196 5.20 35.23 -37.10
C ALA A 196 4.73 34.99 -38.55
N VAL A 197 4.10 35.98 -39.18
CA VAL A 197 3.72 35.93 -40.60
C VAL A 197 4.95 35.77 -41.47
N LYS A 198 5.98 36.58 -41.25
CA LYS A 198 7.22 36.53 -42.04
C LYS A 198 7.88 35.15 -41.94
N ALA A 199 7.97 34.57 -40.75
CA ALA A 199 8.52 33.23 -40.56
C ALA A 199 7.70 32.15 -41.28
N ALA A 200 6.37 32.24 -41.23
CA ALA A 200 5.47 31.34 -41.93
C ALA A 200 5.58 31.46 -43.47
N GLU A 201 5.71 32.67 -44.01
CA GLU A 201 5.91 32.92 -45.45
C GLU A 201 7.25 32.35 -45.96
N LEU A 202 8.28 32.36 -45.11
CA LEU A 202 9.59 31.76 -45.40
C LEU A 202 9.62 30.23 -45.23
N GLY A 203 8.50 29.62 -44.87
CA GLY A 203 8.35 28.16 -44.79
C GLY A 203 8.80 27.54 -43.46
N ALA A 204 8.74 28.29 -42.35
CA ALA A 204 8.87 27.70 -41.02
C ALA A 204 7.72 26.71 -40.79
N GLU A 205 8.02 25.55 -40.19
CA GLU A 205 6.99 24.55 -39.85
C GLU A 205 6.39 24.80 -38.47
N VAL A 206 7.18 25.38 -37.57
CA VAL A 206 6.77 25.80 -36.23
C VAL A 206 7.16 27.26 -36.03
N VAL A 207 6.24 28.06 -35.53
CA VAL A 207 6.48 29.46 -35.17
C VAL A 207 6.23 29.59 -33.66
N MET A 208 7.28 29.90 -32.91
CA MET A 208 7.22 30.07 -31.46
C MET A 208 7.17 31.56 -31.09
N LEU A 209 6.06 31.97 -30.50
CA LEU A 209 5.90 33.28 -29.89
C LEU A 209 6.57 33.28 -28.50
N ASP A 210 7.74 33.92 -28.36
CA ASP A 210 8.50 33.91 -27.10
C ASP A 210 8.26 35.18 -26.27
N ASN A 211 7.88 35.00 -25.00
CA ASN A 211 7.61 36.06 -24.02
C ASN A 211 6.56 37.09 -24.48
N VAL A 212 5.56 36.66 -25.25
CA VAL A 212 4.47 37.54 -25.71
C VAL A 212 3.27 37.53 -24.75
N SER A 213 2.43 38.57 -24.81
CA SER A 213 1.17 38.62 -24.07
C SER A 213 0.09 37.71 -24.70
N PRO A 214 -0.96 37.32 -23.97
CA PRO A 214 -2.08 36.58 -24.56
C PRO A 214 -2.77 37.34 -25.71
N ASP A 215 -2.84 38.67 -25.63
CA ASP A 215 -3.36 39.51 -26.72
C ASP A 215 -2.48 39.43 -27.97
N GLU A 216 -1.17 39.39 -27.80
CA GLU A 216 -0.25 39.22 -28.93
C GLU A 216 -0.36 37.83 -29.56
N ALA A 217 -0.53 36.79 -28.75
CA ALA A 217 -0.79 35.45 -29.27
C ALA A 217 -2.09 35.38 -30.07
N ARG A 218 -3.15 36.08 -29.62
CA ARG A 218 -4.39 36.25 -30.39
C ARG A 218 -4.14 36.99 -31.70
N ARG A 219 -3.41 38.11 -31.69
CA ARG A 219 -3.07 38.88 -32.91
C ARG A 219 -2.32 38.03 -33.93
N ALA A 220 -1.31 37.28 -33.49
CA ALA A 220 -0.54 36.38 -34.35
C ALA A 220 -1.43 35.29 -34.96
N HIS A 221 -2.30 34.68 -34.16
CA HIS A 221 -3.28 33.70 -34.64
C HIS A 221 -4.20 34.27 -35.73
N GLU A 222 -4.82 35.43 -35.46
CA GLU A 222 -5.76 36.09 -36.37
C GLU A 222 -5.07 36.53 -37.68
N GLU A 223 -3.86 37.08 -37.59
CA GLU A 223 -3.11 37.52 -38.77
C GLU A 223 -2.68 36.32 -39.63
N LEU A 224 -2.17 35.25 -39.03
CA LEU A 224 -1.84 34.01 -39.76
C LEU A 224 -3.08 33.41 -40.43
N ALA A 225 -4.25 33.48 -39.78
CA ALA A 225 -5.51 33.01 -40.36
C ALA A 225 -5.95 33.90 -41.55
N ARG A 226 -5.90 35.22 -41.39
CA ARG A 226 -6.24 36.20 -42.43
C ARG A 226 -5.39 36.05 -43.69
N ARG A 227 -4.12 35.66 -43.54
CA ARG A 227 -3.19 35.41 -44.64
C ARG A 227 -3.28 33.99 -45.24
N GLY A 228 -4.13 33.12 -44.69
CA GLY A 228 -4.22 31.71 -45.13
C GLY A 228 -2.98 30.87 -44.80
N LEU A 229 -2.19 31.30 -43.80
CA LEU A 229 -0.95 30.65 -43.37
C LEU A 229 -1.16 29.74 -42.15
N ARG A 230 -2.23 29.93 -41.38
CA ARG A 230 -2.46 29.22 -40.11
C ARG A 230 -2.43 27.69 -40.22
N GLY A 231 -2.93 27.14 -41.33
CA GLY A 231 -2.92 25.69 -41.59
C GLY A 231 -1.56 25.14 -42.09
N ARG A 232 -0.56 26.00 -42.30
CA ARG A 232 0.78 25.62 -42.78
C ARG A 232 1.80 25.55 -41.65
N VAL A 233 1.49 26.11 -40.48
CA VAL A 233 2.41 26.22 -39.35
C VAL A 233 1.78 25.71 -38.07
N VAL A 234 2.59 25.06 -37.23
CA VAL A 234 2.26 24.85 -35.82
C VAL A 234 2.57 26.16 -35.10
N LEU A 235 1.56 26.76 -34.48
CA LEU A 235 1.74 27.96 -33.67
C LEU A 235 2.01 27.57 -32.23
N GLU A 236 3.15 27.99 -31.70
CA GLU A 236 3.62 27.69 -30.37
C GLU A 236 3.78 28.98 -29.55
N VAL A 237 3.59 28.90 -28.24
CA VAL A 237 3.92 29.98 -27.31
C VAL A 237 4.84 29.48 -26.20
N SER A 238 5.77 30.34 -25.77
CA SER A 238 6.72 30.11 -24.69
C SER A 238 6.94 31.40 -23.89
N GLY A 239 7.47 31.27 -22.68
CA GLY A 239 7.92 32.39 -21.86
C GLY A 239 6.97 32.76 -20.73
N GLY A 240 7.41 32.62 -19.48
CA GLY A 240 6.63 33.03 -18.30
C GLY A 240 5.33 32.25 -18.03
N ILE A 241 5.10 31.13 -18.73
CA ILE A 241 3.86 30.35 -18.59
C ILE A 241 3.86 29.50 -17.32
N ASN A 242 2.73 29.51 -16.60
CA ASN A 242 2.53 28.85 -15.31
C ASN A 242 1.08 28.36 -15.15
N GLU A 243 0.74 27.83 -13.98
CA GLU A 243 -0.61 27.31 -13.70
C GLU A 243 -1.69 28.40 -13.82
N GLU A 244 -1.36 29.64 -13.49
CA GLU A 244 -2.28 30.78 -13.42
C GLU A 244 -2.64 31.35 -14.80
N ASN A 245 -1.70 31.35 -15.75
CA ASN A 245 -1.88 32.00 -17.05
C ASN A 245 -2.04 31.05 -18.25
N ILE A 246 -1.73 29.75 -18.11
CA ILE A 246 -1.70 28.83 -19.25
C ILE A 246 -3.02 28.78 -20.04
N ALA A 247 -4.16 28.86 -19.35
CA ALA A 247 -5.48 28.83 -19.97
C ALA A 247 -5.76 30.06 -20.86
N LEU A 248 -5.07 31.19 -20.63
CA LEU A 248 -5.24 32.41 -21.41
C LEU A 248 -4.64 32.30 -22.81
N TYR A 249 -3.61 31.47 -22.98
CA TYR A 249 -2.92 31.27 -24.26
C TYR A 249 -3.54 30.15 -25.09
N ALA A 250 -4.05 29.10 -24.43
CA ALA A 250 -4.52 27.87 -25.05
C ALA A 250 -5.51 28.02 -26.21
N PRO A 251 -6.45 28.99 -26.23
CA PRO A 251 -7.38 29.16 -27.36
C PRO A 251 -6.70 29.54 -28.68
N TYR A 252 -5.51 30.15 -28.63
CA TYR A 252 -4.89 30.80 -29.79
C TYR A 252 -3.77 29.98 -30.43
N VAL A 253 -3.26 28.96 -29.76
CA VAL A 253 -2.05 28.22 -30.16
C VAL A 253 -2.28 26.71 -30.21
N ASP A 254 -1.41 26.01 -30.93
CA ASP A 254 -1.40 24.54 -30.98
C ASP A 254 -0.58 23.94 -29.84
N VAL A 255 0.53 24.60 -29.49
CA VAL A 255 1.51 24.15 -28.51
C VAL A 255 1.80 25.24 -27.50
N ILE A 256 1.91 24.85 -26.22
CA ILE A 256 2.35 25.71 -25.12
C ILE A 256 3.59 25.07 -24.52
N SER A 257 4.76 25.66 -24.75
CA SER A 257 6.02 25.21 -24.16
C SER A 257 6.24 25.81 -22.78
N VAL A 258 6.39 24.96 -21.78
CA VAL A 258 6.51 25.37 -20.38
C VAL A 258 7.82 24.84 -19.80
N GLY A 259 8.78 25.74 -19.60
CA GLY A 259 10.07 25.39 -18.98
C GLY A 259 9.93 24.88 -17.54
N ARG A 260 8.98 25.45 -16.79
CA ARG A 260 8.73 25.12 -15.38
C ARG A 260 8.36 23.66 -15.15
N LEU A 261 7.90 22.93 -16.18
CA LEU A 261 7.64 21.49 -16.11
C LEU A 261 8.84 20.69 -15.64
N THR A 262 10.06 21.13 -15.99
CA THR A 262 11.28 20.37 -15.70
C THR A 262 12.13 21.05 -14.64
N HIS A 263 12.62 22.27 -14.87
CA HIS A 263 13.58 22.91 -13.95
C HIS A 263 13.01 23.37 -12.61
N SER A 264 11.68 23.35 -12.42
CA SER A 264 11.04 23.92 -11.23
C SER A 264 9.70 23.27 -10.86
N ALA A 265 9.45 22.04 -11.32
CA ALA A 265 8.32 21.27 -10.83
C ALA A 265 8.56 20.88 -9.36
N PRO A 266 7.59 21.07 -8.46
CA PRO A 266 7.72 20.61 -7.08
C PRO A 266 7.82 19.09 -7.03
N ALA A 267 8.79 18.57 -6.29
CA ALA A 267 8.86 17.15 -5.97
C ALA A 267 7.62 16.73 -5.14
N VAL A 268 7.18 15.48 -5.29
CA VAL A 268 6.11 14.92 -4.45
C VAL A 268 6.64 14.51 -3.08
N ASP A 269 5.86 14.70 -2.03
CA ASP A 269 6.20 14.20 -0.69
C ASP A 269 5.94 12.70 -0.57
N ILE A 270 7.03 11.95 -0.34
CA ILE A 270 7.06 10.49 -0.22
C ILE A 270 8.02 10.10 0.92
N SER A 271 7.85 8.91 1.47
CA SER A 271 8.74 8.32 2.48
C SER A 271 9.04 6.86 2.16
N LEU A 272 10.20 6.37 2.60
CA LEU A 272 10.45 4.94 2.66
C LEU A 272 10.03 4.44 4.04
N GLU A 273 9.11 3.49 4.07
CA GLU A 273 8.60 2.90 5.30
C GLU A 273 8.99 1.43 5.34
N LEU A 274 9.65 1.02 6.43
CA LEU A 274 9.82 -0.40 6.70
C LEU A 274 8.46 -0.99 7.02
N VAL A 275 7.98 -1.86 6.14
CA VAL A 275 6.77 -2.62 6.40
C VAL A 275 7.18 -3.73 7.35
N ASN A 276 6.80 -3.57 8.62
CA ASN A 276 7.24 -4.46 9.69
C ASN A 276 7.13 -5.92 9.27
N ALA A 277 8.27 -6.60 9.45
CA ALA A 277 8.41 -8.04 9.49
C ALA A 277 7.26 -8.66 10.28
N ARG A 278 6.92 -9.90 9.92
CA ARG A 278 5.94 -10.75 10.56
C ARG A 278 5.75 -10.42 12.05
N THR A 279 4.51 -10.27 12.46
CA THR A 279 4.18 -9.91 13.84
C THR A 279 4.69 -11.00 14.78
N PRO A 280 5.57 -10.67 15.74
CA PRO A 280 6.11 -11.66 16.64
C PRO A 280 5.01 -12.11 17.62
N VAL A 281 4.72 -13.40 17.62
CA VAL A 281 3.68 -14.04 18.41
C VAL A 281 4.33 -15.00 19.41
N GLY A 282 3.95 -14.87 20.67
CA GLY A 282 4.26 -15.83 21.73
C GLY A 282 3.17 -16.88 21.81
N LEU A 283 3.53 -18.15 22.01
CA LEU A 283 2.56 -19.24 22.19
C LEU A 283 2.73 -19.89 23.56
N ILE A 284 1.68 -19.90 24.37
CA ILE A 284 1.61 -20.60 25.65
C ILE A 284 0.86 -21.92 25.46
N GLY A 285 1.54 -23.03 25.74
CA GLY A 285 1.04 -24.40 25.59
C GLY A 285 1.22 -24.94 24.18
N VAL A 286 1.95 -26.05 24.04
CA VAL A 286 2.13 -26.83 22.80
C VAL A 286 1.45 -28.20 22.89
N GLY A 287 0.31 -28.25 23.59
CA GLY A 287 -0.64 -29.35 23.46
C GLY A 287 -1.22 -29.41 22.04
N ARG A 288 -2.36 -30.10 21.86
CA ARG A 288 -2.94 -30.27 20.51
C ARG A 288 -3.25 -28.96 19.79
N LEU A 289 -3.79 -27.96 20.50
CA LEU A 289 -4.09 -26.64 19.94
C LEU A 289 -2.82 -25.89 19.55
N GLY A 290 -1.89 -25.75 20.49
CA GLY A 290 -0.64 -25.05 20.25
C GLY A 290 0.20 -25.70 19.15
N GLY A 291 0.28 -27.03 19.13
CA GLY A 291 0.95 -27.77 18.05
C GLY A 291 0.36 -27.47 16.67
N ALA A 292 -0.97 -27.47 16.55
CA ALA A 292 -1.63 -27.10 15.28
C ALA A 292 -1.38 -25.63 14.89
N ILE A 293 -1.38 -24.71 15.86
CA ILE A 293 -1.06 -23.29 15.63
C ILE A 293 0.38 -23.10 15.17
N LEU A 294 1.33 -23.84 15.77
CA LEU A 294 2.73 -23.85 15.32
C LEU A 294 2.87 -24.28 13.87
N GLU A 295 2.18 -25.36 13.48
CA GLU A 295 2.18 -25.84 12.09
C GLU A 295 1.56 -24.82 11.13
N MET A 296 0.41 -24.23 11.49
CA MET A 296 -0.24 -23.20 10.64
C MET A 296 0.61 -21.93 10.51
N ALA A 297 1.39 -21.57 11.54
CA ALA A 297 2.27 -20.42 11.49
C ALA A 297 3.55 -20.65 10.67
N ARG A 298 3.87 -21.89 10.26
CA ARG A 298 5.04 -22.16 9.43
C ARG A 298 4.88 -21.49 8.06
N GLY A 299 5.73 -20.52 7.79
CA GLY A 299 5.77 -19.83 6.50
C GLY A 299 4.74 -18.70 6.34
N ASP A 300 3.95 -18.37 7.36
CA ASP A 300 2.97 -17.28 7.28
C ASP A 300 3.65 -15.92 7.09
N GLU A 301 3.15 -15.10 6.17
CA GLU A 301 3.77 -13.82 5.80
C GLU A 301 3.45 -12.65 6.75
N GLU A 302 2.47 -12.81 7.64
CA GLU A 302 1.94 -11.75 8.51
C GLU A 302 2.34 -11.94 9.98
N ILE A 303 2.56 -13.19 10.39
CA ILE A 303 2.91 -13.55 11.77
C ILE A 303 4.11 -14.50 11.83
N GLU A 304 4.84 -14.45 12.94
CA GLU A 304 5.96 -15.34 13.22
C GLU A 304 5.87 -15.77 14.68
N ILE A 305 6.01 -17.07 14.95
CA ILE A 305 6.09 -17.55 16.33
C ILE A 305 7.50 -17.28 16.85
N ALA A 306 7.63 -16.22 17.64
CA ALA A 306 8.92 -15.71 18.14
C ALA A 306 9.37 -16.38 19.46
N ALA A 307 8.41 -16.89 20.24
CA ALA A 307 8.69 -17.61 21.48
C ALA A 307 7.56 -18.60 21.82
N VAL A 308 7.92 -19.70 22.46
CA VAL A 308 7.00 -20.75 22.89
C VAL A 308 7.30 -21.13 24.33
N TYR A 309 6.26 -21.19 25.17
CA TYR A 309 6.36 -21.63 26.55
C TYR A 309 5.39 -22.79 26.78
N ASP A 310 5.87 -23.85 27.44
CA ASP A 310 5.02 -24.92 27.98
C ASP A 310 5.53 -25.28 29.37
N VAL A 311 4.62 -25.69 30.25
CA VAL A 311 4.98 -26.19 31.59
C VAL A 311 5.84 -27.46 31.50
N ASP A 312 5.70 -28.22 30.42
CA ASP A 312 6.55 -29.34 30.05
C ASP A 312 7.66 -28.86 29.11
N GLY A 313 8.83 -28.54 29.69
CA GLY A 313 9.98 -28.01 28.97
C GLY A 313 10.49 -28.95 27.86
N GLU A 314 10.44 -30.27 28.05
CA GLU A 314 10.85 -31.23 27.01
C GLU A 314 9.89 -31.23 25.82
N ARG A 315 8.58 -31.07 26.07
CA ARG A 315 7.58 -30.91 25.01
C ARG A 315 7.78 -29.61 24.25
N CYS A 316 8.07 -28.52 24.96
CA CYS A 316 8.36 -27.22 24.36
C CYS A 316 9.59 -27.29 23.45
N VAL A 317 10.71 -27.86 23.92
CA VAL A 317 11.94 -28.01 23.11
C VAL A 317 11.69 -28.87 21.88
N ARG A 318 10.96 -29.99 22.01
CA ARG A 318 10.59 -30.84 20.85
C ARG A 318 9.75 -30.11 19.81
N ALA A 319 8.81 -29.28 20.24
CA ALA A 319 7.87 -28.61 19.34
C ALA A 319 8.46 -27.34 18.69
N ALA A 320 9.27 -26.59 19.43
CA ALA A 320 9.68 -25.24 19.07
C ALA A 320 11.20 -25.04 18.90
N GLY A 321 12.02 -25.98 19.35
CA GLY A 321 13.48 -25.90 19.28
C GLY A 321 14.03 -24.72 20.08
N ASP A 322 14.85 -23.90 19.43
CA ASP A 322 15.48 -22.67 19.95
C ASP A 322 14.48 -21.57 20.35
N ARG A 323 13.23 -21.67 19.86
CA ARG A 323 12.15 -20.76 20.23
C ARG A 323 11.50 -21.11 21.57
N CYS A 324 11.84 -22.26 22.16
CA CYS A 324 11.37 -22.63 23.49
C CYS A 324 12.00 -21.73 24.56
N VAL A 325 11.18 -21.09 25.39
CA VAL A 325 11.62 -20.24 26.49
C VAL A 325 11.29 -20.87 27.84
N SER A 326 12.06 -20.53 28.87
CA SER A 326 11.92 -21.14 30.19
C SER A 326 10.87 -20.45 31.05
N THR A 327 10.52 -19.21 30.72
CA THR A 327 9.58 -18.38 31.49
C THR A 327 8.60 -17.62 30.60
N VAL A 328 7.43 -17.29 31.16
CA VAL A 328 6.44 -16.43 30.48
C VAL A 328 6.95 -14.99 30.34
N ASP A 329 7.87 -14.54 31.18
CA ASP A 329 8.51 -13.22 31.04
C ASP A 329 9.35 -13.12 29.76
N GLU A 330 10.15 -14.14 29.48
CA GLU A 330 10.90 -14.24 28.22
C GLU A 330 9.97 -14.28 27.01
N LEU A 331 8.85 -14.98 27.12
CA LEU A 331 7.83 -15.03 26.07
C LEU A 331 7.24 -13.64 25.80
N ILE A 332 6.84 -12.92 26.85
CA ILE A 332 6.28 -11.56 26.76
C ILE A 332 7.30 -10.59 26.16
N ALA A 333 8.58 -10.68 26.55
CA ALA A 333 9.63 -9.81 26.03
C ALA A 333 9.84 -9.96 24.51
N ARG A 334 9.61 -11.17 23.97
CA ARG A 334 9.81 -11.52 22.56
C ARG A 334 8.56 -11.42 21.69
N SER A 335 7.40 -11.05 22.24
CA SER A 335 6.13 -11.12 21.51
C SER A 335 5.32 -9.83 21.59
N GLU A 336 4.65 -9.48 20.50
CA GLU A 336 3.68 -8.38 20.42
C GLU A 336 2.26 -8.89 20.74
N PHE A 337 1.96 -10.10 20.25
CA PHE A 337 0.75 -10.86 20.55
C PHE A 337 1.11 -12.15 21.27
N VAL A 338 0.27 -12.60 22.20
CA VAL A 338 0.38 -13.90 22.85
C VAL A 338 -0.88 -14.71 22.53
N VAL A 339 -0.71 -15.98 22.17
CA VAL A 339 -1.80 -16.94 22.09
C VAL A 339 -1.71 -17.87 23.30
N GLU A 340 -2.77 -17.93 24.09
CA GLU A 340 -2.89 -18.88 25.19
C GLU A 340 -3.70 -20.09 24.72
N ALA A 341 -3.04 -21.24 24.65
CA ALA A 341 -3.57 -22.52 24.18
C ALA A 341 -3.23 -23.70 25.13
N ALA A 342 -2.94 -23.41 26.40
CA ALA A 342 -2.61 -24.40 27.43
C ALA A 342 -3.87 -24.84 28.20
N SER A 343 -4.28 -24.08 29.22
CA SER A 343 -5.41 -24.44 30.08
C SER A 343 -6.15 -23.22 30.59
N ALA A 344 -7.42 -23.41 30.98
CA ALA A 344 -8.23 -22.37 31.61
C ALA A 344 -7.53 -21.74 32.83
N GLU A 345 -6.81 -22.54 33.62
CA GLU A 345 -6.03 -22.09 34.77
C GLU A 345 -4.80 -21.28 34.34
N ALA A 346 -4.10 -21.72 33.29
CA ALA A 346 -2.95 -20.99 32.74
C ALA A 346 -3.38 -19.61 32.22
N LEU A 347 -4.54 -19.49 31.58
CA LEU A 347 -5.09 -18.20 31.17
C LEU A 347 -5.30 -17.27 32.38
N LEU A 348 -5.95 -17.74 33.43
CA LEU A 348 -6.19 -16.94 34.64
C LEU A 348 -4.88 -16.52 35.33
N HIS A 349 -3.86 -17.37 35.25
CA HIS A 349 -2.56 -17.12 35.86
C HIS A 349 -1.72 -16.11 35.06
N TYR A 350 -1.69 -16.18 33.73
CA TYR A 350 -0.78 -15.40 32.89
C TYR A 350 -1.41 -14.17 32.22
N ALA A 351 -2.74 -14.15 31.99
CA ALA A 351 -3.37 -13.12 31.15
C ALA A 351 -3.11 -11.70 31.65
N CYS A 352 -3.24 -11.45 32.95
CA CYS A 352 -3.05 -10.12 33.49
C CYS A 352 -1.60 -9.64 33.40
N LYS A 353 -0.65 -10.56 33.49
CA LYS A 353 0.78 -10.26 33.31
C LYS A 353 1.07 -9.84 31.87
N ILE A 354 0.52 -10.57 30.89
CA ILE A 354 0.66 -10.29 29.45
C ILE A 354 0.05 -8.93 29.10
N LEU A 355 -1.20 -8.71 29.49
CA LEU A 355 -1.93 -7.49 29.14
C LEU A 355 -1.37 -6.24 29.87
N SER A 356 -0.89 -6.39 31.10
CA SER A 356 -0.23 -5.30 31.85
C SER A 356 1.12 -4.89 31.25
N ALA A 357 1.81 -5.82 30.57
CA ALA A 357 3.01 -5.52 29.80
C ALA A 357 2.71 -4.87 28.43
N GLY A 358 1.46 -4.49 28.17
CA GLY A 358 1.01 -3.86 26.93
C GLY A 358 0.94 -4.80 25.73
N ARG A 359 0.98 -6.12 25.95
CA ARG A 359 0.87 -7.11 24.87
C ARG A 359 -0.58 -7.49 24.64
N HIS A 360 -0.89 -7.89 23.42
CA HIS A 360 -2.23 -8.34 23.04
C HIS A 360 -2.36 -9.85 23.27
N LEU A 361 -3.53 -10.32 23.69
CA LEU A 361 -3.75 -11.71 24.07
C LEU A 361 -4.89 -12.32 23.26
N VAL A 362 -4.66 -13.46 22.59
CA VAL A 362 -5.71 -14.32 22.04
C VAL A 362 -5.92 -15.48 23.00
N ALA A 363 -7.09 -15.55 23.63
CA ALA A 363 -7.39 -16.57 24.63
C ALA A 363 -8.21 -17.72 24.04
N ALA A 364 -7.70 -18.96 24.09
CA ALA A 364 -8.45 -20.13 23.60
C ALA A 364 -9.68 -20.45 24.48
N SER A 365 -9.61 -20.17 25.79
CA SER A 365 -10.68 -20.45 26.75
C SER A 365 -11.56 -19.23 27.01
N VAL A 366 -12.69 -19.16 26.29
CA VAL A 366 -13.70 -18.10 26.46
C VAL A 366 -14.21 -18.02 27.89
N GLY A 367 -14.57 -19.15 28.50
CA GLY A 367 -15.12 -19.18 29.86
C GLY A 367 -14.14 -18.73 30.95
N ALA A 368 -12.84 -18.99 30.76
CA ALA A 368 -11.81 -18.47 31.67
C ALA A 368 -11.55 -16.97 31.44
N ALA A 369 -11.60 -16.52 30.19
CA ALA A 369 -11.44 -15.10 29.85
C ALA A 369 -12.46 -14.20 30.57
N LEU A 370 -13.67 -14.70 30.82
CA LEU A 370 -14.72 -13.98 31.56
C LEU A 370 -14.43 -13.72 33.03
N LYS A 371 -13.54 -14.50 33.62
CA LYS A 371 -13.17 -14.35 35.03
C LYS A 371 -11.98 -13.39 35.18
N LEU A 372 -11.44 -12.86 34.09
CA LEU A 372 -10.32 -11.94 34.12
C LEU A 372 -10.79 -10.53 34.52
N PRO A 373 -10.10 -9.88 35.48
CA PRO A 373 -10.31 -8.46 35.71
C PRO A 373 -9.71 -7.63 34.56
N ARG A 374 -9.96 -6.31 34.55
CA ARG A 374 -9.27 -5.40 33.64
C ARG A 374 -7.78 -5.35 34.00
N CYS A 375 -6.94 -5.81 33.08
CA CYS A 375 -5.52 -5.97 33.32
C CYS A 375 -4.71 -5.15 32.32
N GLY A 376 -4.47 -3.87 32.61
CA GLY A 376 -3.56 -3.04 31.82
C GLY A 376 -4.02 -2.67 30.39
N PRO A 377 -3.11 -2.10 29.57
CA PRO A 377 -3.45 -1.49 28.28
C PRO A 377 -3.52 -2.48 27.10
N GLY A 378 -3.14 -3.75 27.31
CA GLY A 378 -3.25 -4.80 26.30
C GLY A 378 -4.69 -5.08 25.90
N VAL A 379 -4.87 -5.62 24.68
CA VAL A 379 -6.20 -5.98 24.15
C VAL A 379 -6.37 -7.49 24.20
N LEU A 380 -7.48 -7.94 24.78
CA LEU A 380 -7.90 -9.34 24.81
C LEU A 380 -8.81 -9.65 23.62
N PHE A 381 -8.38 -10.59 22.80
CA PHE A 381 -9.10 -11.16 21.68
C PHE A 381 -9.62 -12.54 22.07
N ILE A 382 -10.91 -12.77 21.81
CA ILE A 382 -11.57 -14.02 22.12
C ILE A 382 -12.08 -14.60 20.80
N PRO A 383 -11.76 -15.87 20.46
CA PRO A 383 -12.30 -16.51 19.28
C PRO A 383 -13.82 -16.67 19.44
N SER A 384 -14.59 -16.44 18.38
CA SER A 384 -16.07 -16.51 18.40
C SER A 384 -16.65 -17.92 18.63
N GLY A 385 -15.81 -18.91 18.97
CA GLY A 385 -16.22 -20.29 19.14
C GLY A 385 -16.42 -21.02 17.81
N ALA A 386 -16.49 -22.35 17.88
CA ALA A 386 -16.55 -23.26 16.73
C ALA A 386 -17.85 -23.20 15.89
N VAL A 387 -18.63 -22.12 15.99
CA VAL A 387 -19.92 -21.97 15.33
C VAL A 387 -19.91 -20.64 14.57
N GLY A 388 -19.75 -20.73 13.26
CA GLY A 388 -19.64 -19.56 12.38
C GLY A 388 -20.84 -18.61 12.47
N GLY A 389 -20.54 -17.32 12.60
CA GLY A 389 -21.45 -16.23 12.20
C GLY A 389 -22.61 -15.88 13.15
N LEU A 390 -22.73 -16.50 14.32
CA LEU A 390 -23.86 -16.23 15.22
C LEU A 390 -23.75 -14.89 15.98
N ASP A 391 -22.59 -14.25 15.99
CA ASP A 391 -22.39 -12.99 16.71
C ASP A 391 -23.22 -11.82 16.13
N VAL A 392 -23.53 -11.84 14.83
CA VAL A 392 -24.44 -10.87 14.18
C VAL A 392 -25.89 -11.07 14.62
N VAL A 393 -26.29 -12.33 14.79
CA VAL A 393 -27.65 -12.71 15.16
C VAL A 393 -27.90 -12.42 16.64
N ALA A 394 -26.86 -12.62 17.45
CA ALA A 394 -26.85 -12.43 18.88
C ALA A 394 -26.81 -10.92 19.24
N ALA A 395 -26.02 -10.10 18.53
CA ALA A 395 -25.99 -8.65 18.70
C ALA A 395 -27.30 -7.92 18.30
N ALA A 396 -28.19 -8.58 17.55
CA ALA A 396 -29.47 -8.01 17.12
C ALA A 396 -30.57 -8.02 18.20
N GLY A 397 -30.40 -8.77 19.30
CA GLY A 397 -31.29 -8.75 20.48
C GLY A 397 -32.41 -9.80 20.53
N GLY A 398 -32.11 -11.07 20.21
CA GLY A 398 -33.09 -12.19 20.17
C GLY A 398 -32.87 -13.29 21.21
N ARG A 399 -33.85 -14.18 21.38
CA ARG A 399 -33.72 -15.36 22.27
C ARG A 399 -32.89 -16.43 21.56
N VAL A 400 -31.84 -16.91 22.22
CA VAL A 400 -30.96 -17.96 21.70
C VAL A 400 -31.15 -19.24 22.51
N THR A 401 -31.42 -20.35 21.82
CA THR A 401 -31.45 -21.70 22.40
C THR A 401 -30.37 -22.55 21.76
N HIS A 402 -29.46 -23.08 22.57
CA HIS A 402 -28.40 -23.98 22.13
C HIS A 402 -28.62 -25.38 22.68
N ARG A 403 -29.01 -26.31 21.83
CA ARG A 403 -29.11 -27.73 22.16
C ARG A 403 -27.82 -28.45 21.78
N VAL A 404 -27.23 -29.16 22.74
CA VAL A 404 -26.00 -29.92 22.59
C VAL A 404 -26.32 -31.39 22.78
N HIS A 405 -26.19 -32.18 21.71
CA HIS A 405 -26.33 -33.62 21.77
C HIS A 405 -24.95 -34.25 21.91
N LYS A 406 -24.75 -35.00 23.00
CA LYS A 406 -23.47 -35.65 23.28
C LYS A 406 -23.66 -36.96 24.03
N HIS A 407 -23.04 -38.00 23.49
CA HIS A 407 -23.12 -39.36 24.02
C HIS A 407 -22.68 -39.41 25.50
N GLY A 408 -23.52 -39.97 26.37
CA GLY A 408 -23.19 -40.26 27.77
C GLY A 408 -23.37 -39.10 28.75
N LEU A 409 -23.96 -37.97 28.34
CA LEU A 409 -24.42 -36.91 29.26
C LEU A 409 -25.91 -37.08 29.58
N GLY A 410 -26.29 -36.83 30.84
CA GLY A 410 -27.70 -36.78 31.22
C GLY A 410 -28.38 -35.50 30.70
N ALA A 411 -29.68 -35.58 30.44
CA ALA A 411 -30.45 -34.42 30.00
C ALA A 411 -30.50 -33.36 31.11
N ASP A 412 -30.09 -32.13 30.78
CA ASP A 412 -30.14 -30.98 31.69
C ASP A 412 -30.37 -29.69 30.88
N ARG A 413 -30.96 -28.67 31.50
CA ARG A 413 -31.27 -27.39 30.84
C ARG A 413 -31.18 -26.21 31.80
N GLY A 414 -30.73 -25.07 31.30
CA GLY A 414 -30.62 -23.86 32.11
C GLY A 414 -29.99 -22.69 31.37
N PRO A 415 -29.89 -21.53 32.03
CA PRO A 415 -29.12 -20.40 31.53
C PRO A 415 -27.67 -20.79 31.23
N ALA A 416 -27.10 -20.29 30.15
CA ALA A 416 -25.77 -20.69 29.68
C ALA A 416 -24.65 -20.52 30.73
N GLY A 417 -24.73 -19.47 31.55
CA GLY A 417 -23.78 -19.22 32.64
C GLY A 417 -23.79 -20.32 33.70
N GLU A 418 -24.98 -20.68 34.20
CA GLU A 418 -25.15 -21.72 35.23
C GLU A 418 -24.81 -23.11 34.69
N MET A 419 -25.22 -23.40 33.45
CA MET A 419 -24.94 -24.68 32.80
C MET A 419 -23.44 -24.89 32.59
N PHE A 420 -22.69 -23.82 32.29
CA PHE A 420 -21.23 -23.89 32.17
C PHE A 420 -20.56 -24.24 33.49
N GLU A 421 -21.05 -23.75 34.64
CA GLU A 421 -20.48 -24.11 35.94
C GLU A 421 -20.61 -25.61 36.22
N LYS A 422 -21.73 -26.21 35.82
CA LYS A 422 -21.96 -27.66 35.95
C LYS A 422 -21.17 -28.48 34.94
N TYR A 423 -21.01 -27.99 33.70
CA TYR A 423 -20.41 -28.75 32.59
C TYR A 423 -19.30 -27.98 31.84
N PRO A 424 -18.24 -27.53 32.53
CA PRO A 424 -17.26 -26.60 31.96
C PRO A 424 -16.44 -27.19 30.80
N ARG A 425 -16.29 -28.52 30.75
CA ARG A 425 -15.57 -29.21 29.67
C ARG A 425 -16.40 -29.43 28.42
N ASN A 426 -17.72 -29.25 28.50
CA ASN A 426 -18.66 -29.67 27.45
C ASN A 426 -19.40 -28.50 26.79
N LEU A 427 -19.38 -27.31 27.38
CA LEU A 427 -20.21 -26.16 26.97
C LEU A 427 -19.42 -24.91 26.55
N ASN A 428 -18.18 -25.07 26.09
CA ASN A 428 -17.34 -23.94 25.66
C ASN A 428 -17.99 -23.09 24.55
N SER A 429 -18.73 -23.71 23.63
CA SER A 429 -19.46 -23.01 22.57
C SER A 429 -20.71 -22.29 23.08
N SER A 430 -21.38 -22.82 24.10
CA SER A 430 -22.58 -22.23 24.69
C SER A 430 -22.30 -20.93 25.43
N VAL A 431 -21.16 -20.83 26.10
CA VAL A 431 -20.71 -19.59 26.75
C VAL A 431 -20.37 -18.51 25.72
N ALA A 432 -19.73 -18.88 24.61
CA ALA A 432 -19.46 -17.94 23.52
C ALA A 432 -20.75 -17.34 22.94
N LEU A 433 -21.79 -18.15 22.75
CA LEU A 433 -23.12 -17.69 22.32
C LEU A 433 -23.76 -16.73 23.33
N SER A 434 -23.62 -17.00 24.63
CA SER A 434 -24.12 -16.11 25.68
C SER A 434 -23.45 -14.73 25.67
N LEU A 435 -22.15 -14.67 25.34
CA LEU A 435 -21.41 -13.41 25.28
C LEU A 435 -21.76 -12.58 24.05
N ALA A 436 -22.00 -13.26 22.93
CA ALA A 436 -22.38 -12.61 21.70
C ALA A 436 -23.82 -12.05 21.75
N ALA A 437 -24.71 -12.67 22.54
CA ALA A 437 -26.14 -12.35 22.56
C ALA A 437 -26.55 -11.13 23.38
N GLY A 438 -25.77 -10.77 24.41
CA GLY A 438 -26.16 -9.73 25.37
C GLY A 438 -27.54 -9.96 26.05
N SER A 439 -28.15 -11.14 25.87
CA SER A 439 -29.51 -11.53 26.28
C SER A 439 -29.54 -13.00 26.72
N GLU A 440 -30.64 -13.45 27.35
CA GLU A 440 -30.80 -14.79 27.95
C GLU A 440 -30.55 -15.92 26.93
N ALA A 441 -29.33 -16.48 26.93
CA ALA A 441 -29.00 -17.70 26.19
C ALA A 441 -29.33 -18.93 27.05
N TYR A 442 -30.14 -19.83 26.50
CA TYR A 442 -30.56 -21.06 27.18
C TYR A 442 -29.88 -22.27 26.55
N VAL A 443 -29.37 -23.17 27.37
CA VAL A 443 -28.66 -24.39 26.94
C VAL A 443 -29.48 -25.60 27.30
N GLU A 444 -29.63 -26.52 26.34
CA GLU A 444 -30.21 -27.84 26.54
C GLU A 444 -29.16 -28.90 26.22
N ILE A 445 -28.88 -29.81 27.12
CA ILE A 445 -28.01 -30.96 26.87
C ILE A 445 -28.90 -32.18 26.65
N ASP A 446 -28.60 -32.94 25.61
CA ASP A 446 -29.22 -34.22 25.29
C ASP A 446 -28.15 -35.31 25.17
N GLY A 447 -28.44 -36.50 25.72
CA GLY A 447 -27.55 -37.66 25.70
C GLY A 447 -27.58 -38.46 24.40
N GLU A 448 -28.55 -38.18 23.52
CA GLU A 448 -28.86 -38.98 22.32
C GLU A 448 -27.98 -38.66 21.10
N ALA A 449 -26.65 -38.68 21.25
CA ALA A 449 -25.73 -38.62 20.11
C ALA A 449 -25.02 -39.96 19.83
N PRO A 450 -24.74 -40.30 18.55
CA PRO A 450 -23.89 -41.42 18.21
C PRO A 450 -22.51 -41.32 18.88
N PRO A 451 -21.90 -42.43 19.35
CA PRO A 451 -20.55 -42.41 19.88
C PRO A 451 -19.56 -41.75 18.92
N GLY A 452 -18.78 -40.78 19.41
CA GLY A 452 -17.81 -40.04 18.59
C GLY A 452 -18.41 -38.95 17.70
N VAL A 453 -19.68 -38.56 17.90
CA VAL A 453 -20.28 -37.40 17.24
C VAL A 453 -20.86 -36.45 18.29
N ASN A 454 -20.58 -35.16 18.15
CA ASN A 454 -21.26 -34.11 18.89
C ASN A 454 -22.14 -33.33 17.92
N ILE A 455 -23.40 -33.09 18.29
CA ILE A 455 -24.33 -32.31 17.47
C ILE A 455 -24.67 -31.04 18.23
N HIS A 456 -24.54 -29.89 17.58
CA HIS A 456 -24.95 -28.60 18.10
C HIS A 456 -26.11 -28.09 17.26
N GLU A 457 -27.25 -27.86 17.88
CA GLU A 457 -28.40 -27.21 17.26
C GLU A 457 -28.61 -25.86 17.94
N ILE A 458 -28.61 -24.79 17.15
CA ILE A 458 -28.72 -23.43 17.66
C ILE A 458 -29.90 -22.79 16.95
N ALA A 459 -30.90 -22.43 17.74
CA ALA A 459 -32.07 -21.70 17.29
C ALA A 459 -31.98 -20.26 17.81
N VAL A 460 -32.26 -19.30 16.94
CA VAL A 460 -32.41 -17.90 17.31
C VAL A 460 -33.77 -17.40 16.89
N GLU A 461 -34.50 -16.81 17.84
CA GLU A 461 -35.77 -16.17 17.61
C GLU A 461 -35.65 -14.66 17.83
N HIS A 462 -35.99 -13.87 16.81
CA HIS A 462 -35.96 -12.42 16.85
C HIS A 462 -37.28 -11.83 16.36
N ARG A 463 -37.58 -10.56 16.68
CA ARG A 463 -38.78 -9.86 16.17
C ARG A 463 -38.84 -9.72 14.65
N TRP A 464 -37.71 -9.92 13.96
CA TRP A 464 -37.60 -9.81 12.50
C TRP A 464 -37.48 -11.16 11.78
N GLY A 465 -37.45 -12.27 12.52
CA GLY A 465 -37.31 -13.60 11.91
C GLY A 465 -36.72 -14.65 12.83
N ARG A 466 -36.49 -15.85 12.28
CA ARG A 466 -35.88 -16.98 12.98
C ARG A 466 -34.69 -17.51 12.20
N ALA A 467 -33.66 -17.96 12.89
CA ALA A 467 -32.49 -18.63 12.32
C ALA A 467 -32.24 -19.96 13.03
N TYR A 468 -31.79 -20.97 12.28
CA TYR A 468 -31.46 -22.28 12.84
C TYR A 468 -30.18 -22.82 12.21
N VAL A 469 -29.27 -23.31 13.05
CA VAL A 469 -27.99 -23.88 12.64
C VAL A 469 -27.82 -25.23 13.31
N ARG A 470 -27.54 -26.27 12.51
CA ARG A 470 -27.16 -27.60 13.01
C ARG A 470 -25.74 -27.92 12.54
N LEU A 471 -24.88 -28.25 13.49
CA LEU A 471 -23.49 -28.62 13.25
C LEU A 471 -23.24 -30.01 13.82
N GLU A 472 -22.74 -30.92 12.98
CA GLU A 472 -22.34 -32.26 13.38
C GLU A 472 -20.82 -32.36 13.29
N ASN A 473 -20.19 -32.62 14.44
CA ASN A 473 -18.74 -32.72 14.54
C ASN A 473 -18.34 -34.15 14.89
N LYS A 474 -17.49 -34.78 14.05
CA LYS A 474 -16.86 -36.05 14.36
C LYS A 474 -15.84 -35.84 15.49
N ALA A 475 -16.24 -36.17 16.70
CA ALA A 475 -15.49 -35.98 17.92
C ALA A 475 -14.44 -37.08 18.12
N GLU A 476 -13.41 -37.12 17.27
CA GLU A 476 -12.19 -37.85 17.58
C GLU A 476 -11.34 -37.05 18.60
N GLY A 477 -11.71 -37.16 19.87
CA GLY A 477 -11.02 -36.55 21.00
C GLY A 477 -11.52 -35.16 21.43
N PRO A 478 -11.06 -34.65 22.59
CA PRO A 478 -11.57 -33.42 23.21
C PRO A 478 -11.28 -32.10 22.46
N THR A 479 -10.65 -32.12 21.28
CA THR A 479 -10.28 -30.87 20.58
C THR A 479 -10.13 -31.09 19.07
N SER A 480 -10.91 -30.36 18.25
CA SER A 480 -10.87 -30.42 16.78
C SER A 480 -9.87 -29.42 16.19
N ALA A 481 -9.19 -29.75 15.09
CA ALA A 481 -8.35 -28.84 14.30
C ALA A 481 -9.04 -27.51 13.95
N LEU A 482 -10.37 -27.51 13.85
CA LEU A 482 -11.21 -26.33 13.67
C LEU A 482 -11.03 -25.28 14.77
N ALA A 483 -10.82 -25.69 16.03
CA ALA A 483 -10.60 -24.77 17.14
C ALA A 483 -9.25 -24.06 17.02
N ALA A 484 -8.21 -24.79 16.61
CA ALA A 484 -6.91 -24.19 16.31
C ALA A 484 -7.01 -23.21 15.13
N ALA A 485 -7.72 -23.57 14.06
CA ALA A 485 -7.93 -22.70 12.90
C ALA A 485 -8.71 -21.43 13.26
N SER A 486 -9.70 -21.53 14.15
CA SER A 486 -10.45 -20.38 14.68
C SER A 486 -9.53 -19.43 15.45
N ILE A 487 -8.76 -19.95 16.41
CA ILE A 487 -7.78 -19.16 17.18
C ILE A 487 -6.77 -18.48 16.26
N TYR A 488 -6.23 -19.24 15.30
CA TYR A 488 -5.27 -18.74 14.32
C TYR A 488 -5.85 -17.64 13.43
N THR A 489 -7.10 -17.79 12.99
CA THR A 489 -7.79 -16.77 12.19
C THR A 489 -8.08 -15.50 13.01
N THR A 490 -8.50 -15.65 14.27
CA THR A 490 -8.68 -14.54 15.20
C THR A 490 -7.38 -13.77 15.40
N LEU A 491 -6.26 -14.47 15.59
CA LEU A 491 -4.92 -13.86 15.69
C LEU A 491 -4.60 -13.02 14.45
N LYS A 492 -4.76 -13.57 13.24
CA LYS A 492 -4.47 -12.83 12.00
C LYS A 492 -5.33 -11.59 11.84
N SER A 493 -6.62 -11.67 12.16
CA SER A 493 -7.49 -10.49 12.11
C SER A 493 -7.13 -9.46 13.17
N ALA A 494 -6.76 -9.88 14.38
CA ALA A 494 -6.30 -8.99 15.44
C ALA A 494 -5.03 -8.24 15.03
N VAL A 495 -4.06 -8.94 14.43
CA VAL A 495 -2.84 -8.35 13.87
C VAL A 495 -3.16 -7.30 12.81
N ARG A 496 -4.05 -7.63 11.85
CA ARG A 496 -4.44 -6.69 10.78
C ARG A 496 -5.14 -5.44 11.32
N LEU A 497 -6.06 -5.63 12.27
CA LEU A 497 -6.81 -4.55 12.91
C LEU A 497 -5.88 -3.55 13.61
N LEU A 498 -4.94 -4.07 14.40
CA LEU A 498 -4.04 -3.23 15.18
C LEU A 498 -2.87 -2.64 14.38
N LYS A 499 -2.48 -3.26 13.25
CA LYS A 499 -1.38 -2.78 12.38
C LYS A 499 -1.81 -1.86 11.23
N GLY A 500 -3.07 -1.43 11.17
CA GLY A 500 -3.50 -0.34 10.28
C GLY A 500 -3.27 -0.58 8.77
N ARG A 501 -3.29 -1.84 8.31
CA ARG A 501 -3.27 -2.13 6.86
C ARG A 501 -4.67 -1.91 6.26
N GLY A 502 -4.98 -0.66 5.91
CA GLY A 502 -5.76 -0.28 4.72
C GLY A 502 -7.13 -0.92 4.45
N ALA A 503 -7.86 -1.41 5.44
CA ALA A 503 -9.27 -1.75 5.28
C ALA A 503 -10.03 -1.48 6.57
N VAL A 504 -11.19 -0.84 6.45
CA VAL A 504 -12.22 -0.92 7.48
C VAL A 504 -12.63 -2.39 7.54
N VAL A 505 -12.28 -3.08 8.62
CA VAL A 505 -12.79 -4.44 8.88
C VAL A 505 -14.16 -4.30 9.53
N VAL A 506 -15.21 -4.29 8.70
CA VAL A 506 -16.56 -4.65 9.15
C VAL A 506 -16.80 -6.09 8.72
N GLY A 507 -17.04 -6.98 9.69
CA GLY A 507 -17.48 -8.34 9.40
C GLY A 507 -17.32 -9.28 10.60
N THR A 508 -18.33 -10.12 10.82
CA THR A 508 -18.16 -11.44 11.44
C THR A 508 -17.58 -12.40 10.41
N PHE A 509 -16.71 -13.28 10.86
CA PHE A 509 -15.82 -14.08 10.02
C PHE A 509 -16.57 -14.94 8.98
N LYS A 510 -16.44 -14.50 7.72
CA LYS A 510 -16.65 -15.20 6.44
C LYS A 510 -18.11 -15.49 6.03
N VAL A 511 -18.79 -14.46 5.52
CA VAL A 511 -19.22 -14.28 4.11
C VAL A 511 -19.70 -12.83 4.02
N LEU A 512 -19.14 -12.07 3.08
CA LEU A 512 -19.53 -10.72 2.60
C LEU A 512 -20.22 -9.78 3.60
#